data_AF-A0A804IGS9-F1
#
_entry.id   AF-A0A804IGS9-F1
#
_cell.length_a   1.000
_cell.length_b   1.000
_cell.length_c   1.000
_cell.angle_alpha   90.00
_cell.angle_beta   90.00
_cell.angle_gamma   90.00
#
_symmetry.space_group_name_H-M   'P 1'
#
loop_
_entity.id
_entity.type
_entity.pdbx_description
1 polymer ?
#
loop_
_entity_poly.entity_id
_entity_poly.type
_entity_poly.pdbx_seq_one_letter_code
_entity_poly.pdbx_strand_id
1 'polypeptide(L)'
;MEAAGTFCESRITSGGSLCYAAPVAAEVAALSRLSEHLGSLLRTPGLAFCSDARITVRSAGGDPPHEVPVHRCVLSARSPFFRDKFAAGAVALELGEVVAGFEVGCEALEVVLQYVYTGRLEELPRGVAECVDETCRRHEACWPAVHFMLRVLHAASTFEINELVSLFQRRLLDILEKVAMNEVLSILFVANLNYKLCQRLFMKAIDMVVNSDISYITLQKKLPSNVVKQIKQSRSNLGLDGQENFKFPDKHVKSIYGALDSDDIELVKLLLEEGHTTLNDAKGLHYAVASCDSKITKELLDLGLADVNSRDHQNYTVLHVAAMRKDPEIIMSLLTMEARPLEITSDGRTALQISKRLTRSTDYYRSTEQGKPSPRERLCIEMLQRAEMIETFTEVTSVPVEMTSDNLHEKLLYLESRVWLAERLFPTEAKAAMNNANVDGTLKVHSSCLTHLCAGNKRSAEDVVKASFRMTEENLSRMEALTKTVQLGMHFFPRCSKVIDKILGDDLSELSIVEHINTEERKNRYTEILEEINNAFTQDKTAFDRSVSCSTSSSKSARAVRSKAARK
;
A
#
# COMPACT_ATOMS: atom_id res chain seq x y z
N MET A 1 24.73 25.52 11.44
CA MET A 1 25.24 26.91 11.50
C MET A 1 24.86 27.52 10.17
N GLU A 2 23.95 28.47 10.02
CA GLU A 2 23.40 29.46 10.96
C GLU A 2 21.87 29.33 11.05
N ALA A 3 21.35 29.74 12.20
CA ALA A 3 19.97 29.61 12.61
C ALA A 3 19.20 30.91 12.38
N ALA A 4 17.89 30.71 12.20
CA ALA A 4 16.82 31.69 12.25
C ALA A 4 16.89 32.66 13.44
N GLY A 5 16.55 33.92 13.19
CA GLY A 5 16.01 34.89 14.15
C GLY A 5 14.67 35.37 13.61
N THR A 6 13.53 34.88 14.09
CA THR A 6 12.78 35.42 15.24
C THR A 6 12.70 36.95 15.24
N PHE A 7 11.62 37.47 14.67
CA PHE A 7 11.19 38.86 14.85
C PHE A 7 10.81 39.06 16.32
N CYS A 8 11.60 39.85 17.04
CA CYS A 8 11.25 40.41 18.34
C CYS A 8 11.08 41.92 18.17
N GLU A 9 10.01 42.44 18.75
CA GLU A 9 9.66 43.85 18.82
C GLU A 9 10.74 44.72 19.47
N SER A 10 10.76 45.99 19.04
CA SER A 10 11.03 47.23 19.78
C SER A 10 12.22 48.06 19.25
N ARG A 11 11.89 49.17 18.57
CA ARG A 11 12.03 50.54 19.11
C ARG A 11 11.50 51.56 18.11
N ILE A 12 10.41 52.19 18.54
CA ILE A 12 9.78 53.35 17.92
C ILE A 12 10.73 54.54 18.07
N THR A 13 11.21 55.08 16.96
CA THR A 13 11.67 56.47 16.89
C THR A 13 10.46 57.35 16.56
N SER A 14 10.14 58.22 17.51
CA SER A 14 9.11 59.25 17.49
C SER A 14 9.18 60.15 16.25
N GLY A 15 8.05 60.31 15.55
CA GLY A 15 7.93 61.33 14.51
C GLY A 15 6.70 61.15 13.61
N GLY A 16 5.51 61.40 14.14
CA GLY A 16 4.32 61.85 13.41
C GLY A 16 3.79 61.00 12.24
N SER A 17 2.74 60.21 12.49
CA SER A 17 1.55 60.16 11.62
C SER A 17 0.40 59.44 12.32
N LEU A 18 -0.80 59.98 12.16
CA LEU A 18 -2.02 59.62 12.84
C LEU A 18 -2.61 58.27 12.37
N CYS A 19 -2.98 57.44 13.35
CA CYS A 19 -4.30 56.81 13.48
C CYS A 19 -4.91 56.05 12.28
N TYR A 20 -4.25 55.01 11.75
CA TYR A 20 -4.90 54.05 10.84
C TYR A 20 -4.76 52.55 11.19
N ALA A 21 -4.08 52.18 12.28
CA ALA A 21 -3.74 50.78 12.57
C ALA A 21 -4.78 49.99 13.40
N ALA A 22 -5.55 50.64 14.27
CA ALA A 22 -6.45 49.95 15.21
C ALA A 22 -7.73 49.31 14.60
N PRO A 23 -8.47 49.95 13.66
CA PRO A 23 -9.69 49.35 13.10
C PRO A 23 -9.38 48.15 12.20
N VAL A 24 -8.26 48.17 11.48
CA VAL A 24 -7.80 47.06 10.63
C VAL A 24 -7.50 45.82 11.48
N ALA A 25 -6.88 45.98 12.64
CA ALA A 25 -6.58 44.85 13.54
C ALA A 25 -7.85 44.19 14.10
N ALA A 26 -8.87 44.99 14.45
CA ALA A 26 -10.15 44.47 14.94
C ALA A 26 -10.95 43.74 13.84
N GLU A 27 -10.93 44.26 12.62
CA GLU A 27 -11.57 43.64 11.46
C GLU A 27 -10.88 42.32 11.06
N VAL A 28 -9.54 42.31 11.03
CA VAL A 28 -8.75 41.08 10.81
C VAL A 28 -9.06 40.03 11.88
N ALA A 29 -9.18 40.43 13.15
CA ALA A 29 -9.54 39.52 14.24
C ALA A 29 -10.98 38.98 14.09
N ALA A 30 -11.93 39.81 13.66
CA ALA A 30 -13.31 39.38 13.41
C ALA A 30 -13.41 38.40 12.23
N LEU A 31 -12.71 38.67 11.12
CA LEU A 31 -12.64 37.78 9.97
C LEU A 31 -11.90 36.46 10.29
N SER A 32 -10.86 36.53 11.11
CA SER A 32 -10.16 35.33 11.59
C SER A 32 -11.09 34.44 12.42
N ARG A 33 -11.85 35.02 13.35
CA ARG A 33 -12.87 34.30 14.13
C ARG A 33 -13.97 33.70 13.24
N LEU A 34 -14.44 34.45 12.23
CA LEU A 34 -15.42 33.93 11.27
C LEU A 34 -14.85 32.72 10.51
N SER A 35 -13.60 32.80 10.03
CA SER A 35 -12.89 31.69 9.39
C SER A 35 -12.79 30.47 10.32
N GLU A 36 -12.52 30.66 11.61
CA GLU A 36 -12.49 29.56 12.60
C GLU A 36 -13.86 28.91 12.78
N HIS A 37 -14.92 29.72 12.91
CA HIS A 37 -16.28 29.21 13.02
C HIS A 37 -16.71 28.46 11.75
N LEU A 38 -16.40 28.97 10.56
CA LEU A 38 -16.67 28.27 9.30
C LEU A 38 -15.91 26.93 9.23
N GLY A 39 -14.63 26.90 9.61
CA GLY A 39 -13.89 25.65 9.69
C GLY A 39 -14.46 24.67 10.72
N SER A 40 -15.07 25.16 11.81
CA SER A 40 -15.73 24.31 12.79
C SER A 40 -17.01 23.64 12.26
N LEU A 41 -17.72 24.29 11.32
CA LEU A 41 -18.91 23.70 10.68
C LEU A 41 -18.57 22.44 9.89
N LEU A 42 -17.39 22.39 9.27
CA LEU A 42 -16.94 21.23 8.51
C LEU A 42 -16.51 20.06 9.41
N ARG A 43 -15.87 20.37 10.55
CA ARG A 43 -15.23 19.36 11.42
C ARG A 43 -16.11 18.83 12.54
N THR A 44 -17.18 19.54 12.91
CA THR A 44 -18.01 19.19 14.08
C THR A 44 -19.17 18.30 13.65
N PRO A 45 -19.22 17.01 14.03
CA PRO A 45 -20.29 16.10 13.60
C PRO A 45 -21.68 16.59 14.02
N GLY A 46 -21.78 17.25 15.17
CA GLY A 46 -23.03 17.80 15.69
C GLY A 46 -23.60 18.99 14.90
N LEU A 47 -22.87 19.54 13.93
CA LEU A 47 -23.33 20.66 13.07
C LEU A 47 -23.72 20.20 11.66
N ALA A 48 -23.69 18.89 11.38
CA ALA A 48 -24.07 18.35 10.08
C ALA A 48 -25.52 18.71 9.66
N PHE A 49 -26.42 18.94 10.63
CA PHE A 49 -27.80 19.36 10.36
C PHE A 49 -27.91 20.74 9.68
N CYS A 50 -26.86 21.56 9.73
CA CYS A 50 -26.79 22.86 9.06
C CYS A 50 -26.38 22.76 7.58
N SER A 51 -25.94 21.58 7.12
CA SER A 51 -25.50 21.38 5.74
C SER A 51 -26.69 21.27 4.79
N ASP A 52 -26.54 21.86 3.59
CA ASP A 52 -27.57 21.91 2.55
C ASP A 52 -27.15 21.21 1.26
N ALA A 53 -25.98 20.57 1.26
CA ALA A 53 -25.51 19.65 0.23
C ALA A 53 -24.52 18.61 0.78
N ARG A 54 -24.22 17.59 -0.01
CA ARG A 54 -23.20 16.57 0.33
C ARG A 54 -22.30 16.21 -0.85
N ILE A 55 -21.05 15.87 -0.56
CA ILE A 55 -20.12 15.28 -1.52
C ILE A 55 -19.88 13.84 -1.11
N THR A 56 -20.17 12.89 -1.99
CA THR A 56 -19.95 11.47 -1.74
C THR A 56 -18.61 11.03 -2.30
N VAL A 57 -17.82 10.33 -1.49
CA VAL A 57 -16.54 9.75 -1.88
C VAL A 57 -16.66 8.24 -1.75
N ARG A 58 -16.53 7.53 -2.88
CA ARG A 58 -16.56 6.08 -2.90
C ARG A 58 -15.21 5.55 -2.40
N SER A 59 -15.25 4.61 -1.45
CA SER A 59 -14.06 3.84 -1.06
C SER A 59 -13.83 2.71 -2.06
N ALA A 60 -12.57 2.47 -2.43
CA ALA A 60 -12.19 1.35 -3.29
C ALA A 60 -12.42 -0.04 -2.64
N GLY A 61 -12.65 -0.09 -1.32
CA GLY A 61 -12.66 -1.33 -0.51
C GLY A 61 -14.03 -1.95 -0.22
N GLY A 62 -15.11 -1.53 -0.88
CA GLY A 62 -16.47 -2.03 -0.56
C GLY A 62 -17.06 -1.49 0.75
N ASP A 63 -16.33 -0.59 1.43
CA ASP A 63 -16.86 0.21 2.53
C ASP A 63 -18.00 1.12 2.06
N PRO A 64 -18.94 1.49 2.93
CA PRO A 64 -19.98 2.45 2.60
C PRO A 64 -19.37 3.77 2.11
N PRO A 65 -20.00 4.44 1.12
CA PRO A 65 -19.51 5.71 0.62
C PRO A 65 -19.42 6.73 1.75
N HIS A 66 -18.31 7.45 1.80
CA HIS A 66 -18.10 8.49 2.79
C HIS A 66 -18.81 9.76 2.34
N GLU A 67 -19.80 10.22 3.12
CA GLU A 67 -20.54 11.44 2.83
C GLU A 67 -19.94 12.63 3.59
N VAL A 68 -19.48 13.64 2.85
CA VAL A 68 -18.96 14.89 3.42
C VAL A 68 -20.07 15.95 3.34
N PRO A 69 -20.67 16.37 4.47
CA PRO A 69 -21.67 17.43 4.50
C PRO A 69 -21.03 18.78 4.18
N VAL A 70 -21.66 19.57 3.29
CA VAL A 70 -21.14 20.85 2.84
C VAL A 70 -22.22 21.93 2.76
N HIS A 71 -21.78 23.20 2.74
CA HIS A 71 -22.62 24.38 2.68
C HIS A 71 -22.50 25.04 1.30
N ARG A 72 -23.57 25.00 0.51
CA ARG A 72 -23.60 25.50 -0.88
C ARG A 72 -23.20 26.96 -0.96
N CYS A 73 -23.62 27.79 0.00
CA CYS A 73 -23.30 29.20 0.03
C CYS A 73 -21.79 29.46 0.17
N VAL A 74 -21.10 28.70 1.03
CA VAL A 74 -19.65 28.84 1.26
C VAL A 74 -18.88 28.39 0.02
N LEU A 75 -19.21 27.22 -0.52
CA LEU A 75 -18.54 26.67 -1.70
C LEU A 75 -18.77 27.54 -2.94
N SER A 76 -20.00 27.97 -3.21
CA SER A 76 -20.34 28.83 -4.36
C SER A 76 -19.64 30.19 -4.30
N ALA A 77 -19.41 30.73 -3.10
CA ALA A 77 -18.73 32.00 -2.93
C ALA A 77 -17.23 31.93 -3.27
N ARG A 78 -16.62 30.74 -3.19
CA ARG A 78 -15.16 30.54 -3.27
C ARG A 78 -14.71 29.69 -4.44
N SER A 79 -15.64 29.12 -5.20
CA SER A 79 -15.37 28.26 -6.34
C SER A 79 -16.41 28.49 -7.43
N PRO A 80 -15.99 28.93 -8.64
CA PRO A 80 -16.86 29.01 -9.79
C PRO A 80 -17.52 27.67 -10.13
N PHE A 81 -16.74 26.59 -10.07
CA PHE A 81 -17.23 25.23 -10.29
C PHE A 81 -18.45 24.91 -9.40
N PHE A 82 -18.32 25.10 -8.08
CA PHE A 82 -19.41 24.80 -7.16
C PHE A 82 -20.60 25.74 -7.35
N ARG A 83 -20.36 27.02 -7.64
CA ARG A 83 -21.42 27.98 -7.93
C ARG A 83 -22.28 27.52 -9.11
N ASP A 84 -21.66 27.10 -10.19
CA ASP A 84 -22.37 26.70 -11.41
C ASP A 84 -23.12 25.38 -11.19
N LYS A 85 -22.51 24.41 -10.50
CA LYS A 85 -23.16 23.14 -10.13
C LYS A 85 -24.37 23.34 -9.21
N PHE A 86 -24.25 24.20 -8.21
CA PHE A 86 -25.33 24.45 -7.26
C PHE A 86 -26.40 25.38 -7.83
N ALA A 87 -26.08 26.28 -8.77
CA ALA A 87 -27.05 27.04 -9.54
C ALA A 87 -27.91 26.13 -10.43
N ALA A 88 -27.35 25.04 -10.94
CA ALA A 88 -28.08 23.99 -11.67
C ALA A 88 -28.95 23.09 -10.77
N GLY A 89 -29.02 23.35 -9.47
CA GLY A 89 -29.88 22.62 -8.53
C GLY A 89 -29.25 21.35 -7.95
N ALA A 90 -27.94 21.14 -8.10
CA ALA A 90 -27.28 20.01 -7.46
C ALA A 90 -27.35 20.12 -5.92
N VAL A 91 -27.64 19.01 -5.26
CA VAL A 91 -27.67 18.88 -3.78
C VAL A 91 -26.74 17.76 -3.30
N ALA A 92 -26.43 16.81 -4.19
CA ALA A 92 -25.42 15.79 -3.97
C ALA A 92 -24.46 15.77 -5.17
N LEU A 93 -23.17 15.60 -4.89
CA LEU A 93 -22.12 15.48 -5.90
C LEU A 93 -21.31 14.22 -5.62
N GLU A 94 -21.05 13.41 -6.64
CA GLU A 94 -20.13 12.28 -6.51
C GLU A 94 -18.71 12.69 -6.92
N LEU A 95 -17.73 12.55 -6.02
CA LEU A 95 -16.36 13.01 -6.26
C LEU A 95 -15.75 12.33 -7.49
N GLY A 96 -15.97 11.03 -7.67
CA GLY A 96 -15.42 10.27 -8.80
C GLY A 96 -16.03 10.65 -10.16
N GLU A 97 -17.24 11.20 -10.19
CA GLU A 97 -17.85 11.72 -11.43
C GLU A 97 -17.35 13.13 -11.76
N VAL A 98 -17.02 13.89 -10.72
CA VAL A 98 -16.54 15.28 -10.85
C VAL A 98 -15.06 15.33 -11.19
N VAL A 99 -14.24 14.49 -10.56
CA VAL A 99 -12.79 14.46 -10.72
C VAL A 99 -12.39 13.29 -11.62
N ALA A 100 -12.14 13.58 -12.90
CA ALA A 100 -11.79 12.57 -13.89
C ALA A 100 -10.27 12.45 -14.11
N GLY A 101 -9.79 11.23 -14.30
CA GLY A 101 -8.44 10.93 -14.78
C GLY A 101 -7.36 10.75 -13.70
N PHE A 102 -7.63 11.13 -12.44
CA PHE A 102 -6.73 10.86 -11.32
C PHE A 102 -7.51 10.74 -10.00
N GLU A 103 -7.27 9.67 -9.26
CA GLU A 103 -8.04 9.33 -8.06
C GLU A 103 -7.76 10.31 -6.90
N VAL A 104 -8.83 10.89 -6.35
CA VAL A 104 -8.81 11.78 -5.19
C VAL A 104 -9.59 11.14 -4.05
N GLY A 105 -8.93 10.92 -2.91
CA GLY A 105 -9.55 10.39 -1.69
C GLY A 105 -10.15 11.46 -0.79
N CYS A 106 -10.85 11.03 0.26
CA CYS A 106 -11.50 11.89 1.24
C CYS A 106 -10.51 12.88 1.87
N GLU A 107 -9.32 12.43 2.25
CA GLU A 107 -8.34 13.24 2.98
C GLU A 107 -7.84 14.43 2.15
N ALA A 108 -7.73 14.25 0.82
CA ALA A 108 -7.36 15.33 -0.08
C ALA A 108 -8.53 16.30 -0.31
N LEU A 109 -9.76 15.77 -0.44
CA LEU A 109 -10.98 16.59 -0.52
C LEU A 109 -11.14 17.45 0.73
N GLU A 110 -10.94 16.89 1.92
CA GLU A 110 -11.02 17.59 3.20
C GLU A 110 -10.04 18.76 3.28
N VAL A 111 -8.80 18.61 2.81
CA VAL A 111 -7.84 19.73 2.76
C VAL A 111 -8.32 20.84 1.83
N VAL A 112 -8.87 20.48 0.67
CA VAL A 112 -9.41 21.49 -0.27
C VAL A 112 -10.62 22.20 0.34
N LEU A 113 -11.54 21.46 0.95
CA LEU A 113 -12.72 22.05 1.63
C LEU A 113 -12.29 22.91 2.80
N GLN A 114 -11.37 22.45 3.65
CA GLN A 114 -10.83 23.22 4.76
C GLN A 114 -10.23 24.54 4.29
N TYR A 115 -9.49 24.53 3.17
CA TYR A 115 -8.99 25.76 2.56
C TYR A 115 -10.13 26.67 2.06
N VAL A 116 -11.17 26.12 1.44
CA VAL A 116 -12.34 26.89 0.98
C VAL A 116 -13.07 27.57 2.14
N TYR A 117 -13.25 26.89 3.26
CA TYR A 117 -13.96 27.42 4.42
C TYR A 117 -13.12 28.44 5.21
N THR A 118 -11.82 28.18 5.34
CA THR A 118 -10.98 28.97 6.26
C THR A 118 -10.06 29.97 5.57
N GLY A 119 -9.75 29.77 4.28
CA GLY A 119 -8.69 30.49 3.56
C GLY A 119 -7.28 30.18 4.07
N ARG A 120 -7.12 29.17 4.95
CA ARG A 120 -5.84 28.79 5.55
C ARG A 120 -5.46 27.39 5.08
N LEU A 121 -4.20 27.23 4.70
CA LEU A 121 -3.62 25.93 4.38
C LEU A 121 -2.92 25.39 5.63
N GLU A 122 -3.43 24.30 6.17
CA GLU A 122 -2.80 23.59 7.28
C GLU A 122 -1.55 22.82 6.80
N GLU A 123 -0.73 22.34 7.74
CA GLU A 123 0.38 21.44 7.42
C GLU A 123 -0.15 20.15 6.76
N LEU A 124 0.71 19.45 6.02
CA LEU A 124 0.32 18.17 5.42
C LEU A 124 -0.14 17.21 6.53
N PRO A 125 -1.28 16.50 6.36
CA PRO A 125 -1.79 15.63 7.40
C PRO A 125 -0.78 14.55 7.77
N ARG A 126 -0.42 14.49 9.06
CA ARG A 126 0.49 13.47 9.59
C ARG A 126 -0.07 12.07 9.36
N GLY A 127 0.82 11.12 9.11
CA GLY A 127 0.48 9.74 8.77
C GLY A 127 -0.06 9.50 7.36
N VAL A 128 -0.85 10.43 6.79
CA VAL A 128 -1.39 10.30 5.40
C VAL A 128 -0.33 10.71 4.37
N ALA A 129 0.41 11.78 4.66
CA ALA A 129 1.50 12.29 3.84
C ALA A 129 2.89 11.77 4.29
N GLU A 130 2.94 10.80 5.20
CA GLU A 130 4.17 10.23 5.74
C GLU A 130 4.26 8.74 5.40
N CYS A 131 5.47 8.27 5.08
CA CYS A 131 5.72 6.86 4.83
C CYS A 131 6.07 6.10 6.11
N VAL A 132 5.95 4.77 6.05
CA VAL A 132 6.25 3.86 7.18
C VAL A 132 7.75 3.79 7.51
N ASP A 133 8.62 4.11 6.55
CA ASP A 133 10.08 4.01 6.77
C ASP A 133 10.59 5.08 7.76
N GLU A 134 10.95 4.64 8.97
CA GLU A 134 11.52 5.45 10.05
C GLU A 134 12.88 6.08 9.67
N THR A 135 13.58 5.51 8.68
CA THR A 135 14.86 6.05 8.19
C THR A 135 14.69 7.12 7.11
N CYS A 136 13.45 7.44 6.74
CA CYS A 136 13.15 8.44 5.73
C CYS A 136 13.52 9.85 6.22
N ARG A 137 14.63 10.38 5.69
CA ARG A 137 15.13 11.72 6.06
C ARG A 137 14.35 12.89 5.45
N ARG A 138 13.45 12.62 4.50
CA ARG A 138 12.75 13.65 3.70
C ARG A 138 11.29 13.28 3.48
N HIS A 139 10.50 13.27 4.54
CA HIS A 139 9.05 13.03 4.41
C HIS A 139 8.35 14.06 3.51
N GLU A 140 8.85 15.29 3.39
CA GLU A 140 8.32 16.30 2.44
C GLU A 140 8.35 15.87 0.96
N ALA A 141 9.24 14.94 0.59
CA ALA A 141 9.47 14.48 -0.78
C ALA A 141 9.32 12.96 -0.91
N CYS A 142 8.72 12.31 0.09
CA CYS A 142 8.42 10.88 0.03
C CYS A 142 7.18 10.61 -0.84
N TRP A 143 7.01 9.37 -1.28
CA TRP A 143 5.89 8.98 -2.16
C TRP A 143 4.52 9.39 -1.60
N PRO A 144 4.17 9.12 -0.31
CA PRO A 144 2.92 9.59 0.28
C PRO A 144 2.71 11.10 0.19
N ALA A 145 3.73 11.90 0.49
CA ALA A 145 3.64 13.36 0.44
C ALA A 145 3.42 13.85 -0.98
N VAL A 146 4.21 13.36 -1.95
CA VAL A 146 4.11 13.75 -3.35
C VAL A 146 2.73 13.39 -3.90
N HIS A 147 2.30 12.14 -3.75
CA HIS A 147 0.98 11.71 -4.21
C HIS A 147 -0.16 12.46 -3.51
N PHE A 148 -0.04 12.77 -2.22
CA PHE A 148 -1.03 13.59 -1.53
C PHE A 148 -1.09 15.01 -2.11
N MET A 149 0.05 15.66 -2.33
CA MET A 149 0.12 16.97 -2.98
C MET A 149 -0.47 16.96 -4.39
N LEU A 150 -0.23 15.90 -5.16
CA LEU A 150 -0.82 15.73 -6.49
C LEU A 150 -2.35 15.58 -6.45
N ARG A 151 -2.89 14.83 -5.47
CA ARG A 151 -4.34 14.69 -5.27
C ARG A 151 -4.98 16.04 -4.92
N VAL A 152 -4.39 16.79 -3.99
CA VAL A 152 -4.89 18.12 -3.61
C VAL A 152 -4.80 19.09 -4.79
N LEU A 153 -3.68 19.09 -5.53
CA LEU A 153 -3.50 19.93 -6.71
C LEU A 153 -4.56 19.64 -7.78
N HIS A 154 -4.81 18.36 -8.06
CA HIS A 154 -5.78 17.96 -9.08
C HIS A 154 -7.21 18.30 -8.65
N ALA A 155 -7.58 18.01 -7.41
CA ALA A 155 -8.89 18.37 -6.86
C ALA A 155 -9.12 19.90 -6.87
N ALA A 156 -8.12 20.68 -6.45
CA ALA A 156 -8.18 22.14 -6.47
C ALA A 156 -8.34 22.70 -7.89
N SER A 157 -7.66 22.09 -8.87
CA SER A 157 -7.79 22.44 -10.29
C SER A 157 -9.20 22.15 -10.80
N THR A 158 -9.76 20.97 -10.50
CA THR A 158 -11.14 20.58 -10.87
C THR A 158 -12.19 21.50 -10.24
N PHE A 159 -11.99 21.92 -9.00
CA PHE A 159 -12.90 22.86 -8.32
C PHE A 159 -12.59 24.33 -8.60
N GLU A 160 -11.67 24.62 -9.52
CA GLU A 160 -11.31 25.98 -9.95
C GLU A 160 -10.82 26.89 -8.80
N ILE A 161 -10.02 26.34 -7.88
CA ILE A 161 -9.41 27.05 -6.76
C ILE A 161 -7.93 27.36 -7.10
N ASN A 162 -7.72 28.37 -7.94
CA ASN A 162 -6.43 28.65 -8.58
C ASN A 162 -5.30 29.01 -7.60
N GLU A 163 -5.62 29.64 -6.47
CA GLU A 163 -4.65 29.98 -5.43
C GLU A 163 -4.05 28.71 -4.83
N LEU A 164 -4.89 27.70 -4.56
CA LEU A 164 -4.48 26.43 -3.99
C LEU A 164 -3.64 25.63 -5.00
N VAL A 165 -4.03 25.62 -6.28
CA VAL A 165 -3.22 25.03 -7.36
C VAL A 165 -1.83 25.67 -7.41
N SER A 166 -1.75 26.99 -7.35
CA SER A 166 -0.49 27.74 -7.40
C SER A 166 0.43 27.41 -6.21
N LEU A 167 -0.16 27.27 -5.01
CA LEU A 167 0.58 26.90 -3.79
C LEU A 167 1.19 25.50 -3.90
N PHE A 168 0.40 24.50 -4.29
CA PHE A 168 0.90 23.13 -4.42
C PHE A 168 1.84 22.96 -5.62
N GLN A 169 1.62 23.67 -6.72
CA GLN A 169 2.54 23.71 -7.84
C GLN A 169 3.93 24.20 -7.42
N ARG A 170 3.99 25.26 -6.60
CA ARG A 170 5.24 25.79 -6.06
C ARG A 170 5.94 24.77 -5.16
N ARG A 171 5.20 24.17 -4.22
CA ARG A 171 5.74 23.11 -3.34
C ARG A 171 6.32 21.94 -4.14
N LEU A 172 5.62 21.48 -5.18
CA LEU A 172 6.09 20.40 -6.05
C LEU A 172 7.34 20.79 -6.85
N LEU A 173 7.42 22.04 -7.34
CA LEU A 173 8.62 22.56 -8.02
C LEU A 173 9.84 22.60 -7.09
N ASP A 174 9.65 22.97 -5.82
CA ASP A 174 10.71 23.11 -4.82
C ASP A 174 11.31 21.75 -4.41
N ILE A 175 10.55 20.66 -4.54
CA ILE A 175 11.00 19.30 -4.22
C ILE A 175 11.34 18.46 -5.45
N LEU A 176 11.08 18.95 -6.67
CA LEU A 176 11.11 18.14 -7.90
C LEU A 176 12.46 17.43 -8.12
N GLU A 177 13.57 18.10 -7.80
CA GLU A 177 14.93 17.55 -7.95
C GLU A 177 15.30 16.56 -6.83
N LYS A 178 14.48 16.49 -5.76
CA LYS A 178 14.71 15.64 -4.60
C LYS A 178 13.91 14.33 -4.65
N VAL A 179 12.93 14.22 -5.56
CA VAL A 179 12.06 13.04 -5.67
C VAL A 179 12.66 12.01 -6.63
N ALA A 180 12.28 10.74 -6.47
CA ALA A 180 12.69 9.69 -7.39
C ALA A 180 12.07 9.90 -8.78
N MET A 181 12.73 9.43 -9.84
CA MET A 181 12.26 9.62 -11.22
C MET A 181 10.88 9.01 -11.48
N ASN A 182 10.53 7.93 -10.80
CA ASN A 182 9.18 7.37 -10.85
C ASN A 182 8.10 8.34 -10.35
N GLU A 183 8.42 9.19 -9.38
CA GLU A 183 7.52 10.24 -8.88
C GLU A 183 7.46 11.42 -9.83
N VAL A 184 8.56 11.74 -10.50
CA VAL A 184 8.57 12.77 -11.56
C VAL A 184 7.60 12.38 -12.69
N LEU A 185 7.48 11.10 -13.03
CA LEU A 185 6.47 10.62 -13.99
C LEU A 185 5.04 10.85 -13.49
N SER A 186 4.75 10.56 -12.22
CA SER A 186 3.45 10.84 -11.61
C SER A 186 3.14 12.35 -11.61
N ILE A 187 4.13 13.18 -11.28
CA ILE A 187 4.02 14.64 -11.31
C ILE A 187 3.76 15.12 -12.74
N LEU A 188 4.49 14.60 -13.74
CA LEU A 188 4.31 14.94 -15.15
C LEU A 188 2.91 14.55 -15.65
N PHE A 189 2.42 13.38 -15.27
CA PHE A 189 1.08 12.91 -15.61
C PHE A 189 0.00 13.87 -15.10
N VAL A 190 0.03 14.21 -13.81
CA VAL A 190 -0.95 15.14 -13.21
C VAL A 190 -0.77 16.56 -13.74
N ALA A 191 0.46 17.01 -13.98
CA ALA A 191 0.71 18.31 -14.60
C ALA A 191 0.15 18.38 -16.03
N ASN A 192 0.16 17.28 -16.78
CA ASN A 192 -0.47 17.17 -18.10
C ASN A 192 -2.01 17.26 -18.02
N LEU A 193 -2.63 16.55 -17.06
CA LEU A 193 -4.08 16.66 -16.84
C LEU A 193 -4.52 18.10 -16.53
N ASN A 194 -3.67 18.83 -15.80
CA ASN A 194 -3.94 20.20 -15.35
C ASN A 194 -3.10 21.24 -16.13
N TYR A 195 -2.80 20.97 -17.40
CA TYR A 195 -1.82 21.72 -18.19
C TYR A 195 -2.03 23.24 -18.18
N LYS A 196 -3.28 23.71 -18.25
CA LYS A 196 -3.61 25.16 -18.27
C LYS A 196 -3.01 25.93 -17.08
N LEU A 197 -3.03 25.33 -15.89
CA LEU A 197 -2.51 25.96 -14.66
C LEU A 197 -1.09 25.48 -14.34
N CYS A 198 -0.73 24.26 -14.74
CA CYS A 198 0.51 23.60 -14.33
C CYS A 198 1.65 23.68 -15.36
N GLN A 199 1.61 24.57 -16.35
CA GLN A 199 2.60 24.64 -17.45
C GLN A 199 4.05 24.63 -16.97
N ARG A 200 4.40 25.44 -15.95
CA ARG A 200 5.78 25.51 -15.42
C ARG A 200 6.26 24.18 -14.82
N LEU A 201 5.35 23.48 -14.13
CA LEU A 201 5.65 22.19 -13.51
C LEU A 201 5.78 21.11 -14.58
N PHE A 202 4.89 21.12 -15.58
CA PHE A 202 4.95 20.25 -16.74
C PHE A 202 6.28 20.41 -17.49
N MET A 203 6.67 21.64 -17.81
CA MET A 203 7.90 21.92 -18.57
C MET A 203 9.18 21.54 -17.81
N LYS A 204 9.21 21.71 -16.48
CA LYS A 204 10.37 21.27 -15.68
C LYS A 204 10.42 19.75 -15.55
N ALA A 205 9.26 19.11 -15.32
CA ALA A 205 9.19 17.65 -15.21
C ALA A 205 9.51 16.95 -16.53
N ILE A 206 9.05 17.48 -17.68
CA ILE A 206 9.36 16.87 -18.98
C ILE A 206 10.84 16.98 -19.31
N ASP A 207 11.50 18.10 -18.98
CA ASP A 207 12.94 18.26 -19.17
C ASP A 207 13.74 17.23 -18.35
N MET A 208 13.38 17.06 -17.07
CA MET A 208 13.98 16.02 -16.23
C MET A 208 13.78 14.60 -16.80
N VAL A 209 12.59 14.29 -17.31
CA VAL A 209 12.30 12.98 -17.90
C VAL A 209 13.08 12.78 -19.21
N VAL A 210 13.18 13.81 -20.05
CA VAL A 210 13.97 13.76 -21.30
C VAL A 210 15.43 13.42 -21.00
N ASN A 211 16.01 14.05 -19.99
CA ASN A 211 17.41 13.86 -19.56
C ASN A 211 17.66 12.63 -18.67
N SER A 212 16.66 11.77 -18.46
CA SER A 212 16.76 10.59 -17.58
C SER A 212 16.88 9.27 -18.35
N ASP A 213 17.46 8.25 -17.70
CA ASP A 213 17.62 6.89 -18.22
C ASP A 213 16.32 6.04 -18.13
N ILE A 214 15.15 6.66 -18.14
CA ILE A 214 13.87 5.94 -18.10
C ILE A 214 13.59 5.29 -19.45
N SER A 215 13.34 3.97 -19.43
CA SER A 215 13.03 3.18 -20.62
C SER A 215 11.75 3.66 -21.32
N TYR A 216 11.69 3.50 -22.64
CA TYR A 216 10.51 3.86 -23.44
C TYR A 216 9.25 3.09 -23.01
N ILE A 217 9.41 1.84 -22.57
CA ILE A 217 8.30 0.99 -22.12
C ILE A 217 7.66 1.58 -20.87
N THR A 218 8.48 1.97 -19.88
CA THR A 218 8.00 2.60 -18.66
C THR A 218 7.25 3.90 -18.97
N LEU A 219 7.75 4.70 -19.93
CA LEU A 219 7.07 5.91 -20.39
C LEU A 219 5.70 5.60 -21.03
N GLN A 220 5.64 4.59 -21.91
CA GLN A 220 4.42 4.23 -22.61
C GLN A 220 3.32 3.71 -21.67
N LYS A 221 3.69 3.01 -20.59
CA LYS A 221 2.72 2.52 -19.60
C LYS A 221 2.23 3.61 -18.64
N LYS A 222 3.10 4.58 -18.27
CA LYS A 222 2.77 5.63 -17.28
C LYS A 222 2.24 6.94 -17.85
N LEU A 223 2.54 7.26 -19.12
CA LEU A 223 2.24 8.57 -19.70
C LEU A 223 1.35 8.47 -20.95
N PRO A 224 0.53 9.50 -21.24
CA PRO A 224 -0.23 9.60 -22.48
C PRO A 224 0.65 9.60 -23.73
N SER A 225 0.15 9.01 -24.82
CA SER A 225 0.92 8.79 -26.05
C SER A 225 1.46 10.06 -26.71
N ASN A 226 0.78 11.19 -26.57
CA ASN A 226 1.25 12.50 -27.03
C ASN A 226 2.50 12.97 -26.27
N VAL A 227 2.51 12.81 -24.94
CA VAL A 227 3.66 13.19 -24.09
C VAL A 227 4.85 12.27 -24.38
N VAL A 228 4.61 10.97 -24.56
CA VAL A 228 5.66 10.00 -24.91
C VAL A 228 6.29 10.32 -26.27
N LYS A 229 5.47 10.68 -27.28
CA LYS A 229 5.98 11.13 -28.59
C LYS A 229 6.83 12.39 -28.48
N GLN A 230 6.41 13.35 -27.64
CA GLN A 230 7.17 14.56 -27.37
C GLN A 230 8.52 14.25 -26.72
N ILE A 231 8.55 13.41 -25.68
CA ILE A 231 9.79 12.98 -25.01
C ILE A 231 10.72 12.28 -26.01
N LYS A 232 10.17 11.38 -26.83
CA LYS A 232 10.93 10.67 -27.87
C LYS A 232 11.57 11.63 -28.85
N GLN A 233 10.79 12.57 -29.41
CA GLN A 233 11.32 13.56 -30.34
C GLN A 233 12.41 14.43 -29.70
N SER A 234 12.23 14.84 -28.45
CA SER A 234 13.23 15.61 -27.71
C SER A 234 14.53 14.83 -27.48
N ARG A 235 14.45 13.55 -27.10
CA ARG A 235 15.64 12.69 -26.93
C ARG A 235 16.38 12.46 -28.25
N SER A 236 15.65 12.24 -29.34
CA SER A 236 16.23 12.14 -30.69
C SER A 236 16.95 13.41 -31.10
N ASN A 237 16.36 14.59 -30.86
CA ASN A 237 16.97 15.88 -31.18
C ASN A 237 18.26 16.14 -30.39
N LEU A 238 18.40 15.59 -29.19
CA LEU A 238 19.59 15.68 -28.35
C LEU A 238 20.65 14.61 -28.67
N GLY A 239 20.38 13.71 -29.62
CA GLY A 239 21.29 12.62 -29.96
C GLY A 239 21.42 11.52 -28.89
N LEU A 240 20.47 11.44 -27.96
CA LEU A 240 20.49 10.46 -26.85
C LEU A 240 20.08 9.05 -27.28
N ASP A 241 19.57 8.88 -28.50
CA ASP A 241 19.08 7.59 -29.02
C ASP A 241 20.18 6.52 -29.22
N GLY A 242 21.47 6.91 -29.21
CA GLY A 242 22.61 6.01 -29.44
C GLY A 242 23.19 5.32 -28.19
N GLN A 243 22.71 5.66 -27.00
CA GLN A 243 23.18 5.07 -25.74
C GLN A 243 22.50 3.73 -25.44
N GLU A 244 23.22 2.77 -24.86
CA GLU A 244 22.67 1.42 -24.57
C GLU A 244 21.42 1.45 -23.69
N ASN A 245 21.33 2.42 -22.77
CA ASN A 245 20.17 2.64 -21.89
C ASN A 245 18.91 3.13 -22.63
N PHE A 246 19.06 3.66 -23.85
CA PHE A 246 17.97 4.18 -24.69
C PHE A 246 17.71 3.29 -25.91
N LYS A 247 18.46 2.19 -26.07
CA LYS A 247 18.23 1.23 -27.16
C LYS A 247 16.79 0.74 -27.07
N PHE A 248 16.06 0.87 -28.17
CA PHE A 248 14.75 0.24 -28.28
C PHE A 248 14.93 -1.26 -28.07
N PRO A 249 14.05 -1.92 -27.31
CA PRO A 249 14.04 -3.36 -27.28
C PRO A 249 13.97 -3.85 -28.72
N ASP A 250 14.86 -4.79 -29.05
CA ASP A 250 14.90 -5.38 -30.37
C ASP A 250 13.53 -5.94 -30.74
N LYS A 251 13.27 -6.08 -32.04
CA LYS A 251 11.97 -6.56 -32.54
C LYS A 251 11.52 -7.83 -31.81
N HIS A 252 12.47 -8.71 -31.50
CA HIS A 252 12.23 -9.95 -30.78
C HIS A 252 11.83 -9.73 -29.31
N VAL A 253 12.53 -8.87 -28.56
CA VAL A 253 12.15 -8.50 -27.17
C VAL A 253 10.76 -7.86 -27.12
N LYS A 254 10.41 -7.02 -28.11
CA LYS A 254 9.06 -6.47 -28.23
C LYS A 254 8.00 -7.54 -28.46
N SER A 255 8.31 -8.58 -29.25
CA SER A 255 7.42 -9.72 -29.44
C SER A 255 7.23 -10.50 -28.14
N ILE A 256 8.29 -10.71 -27.35
CA ILE A 256 8.19 -11.35 -26.02
C ILE A 256 7.29 -10.53 -25.09
N TYR A 257 7.48 -9.21 -24.99
CA TYR A 257 6.62 -8.35 -24.18
C TYR A 257 5.17 -8.32 -24.69
N GLY A 258 4.97 -8.37 -26.01
CA GLY A 258 3.65 -8.47 -26.61
C GLY A 258 2.92 -9.76 -26.22
N ALA A 259 3.63 -10.89 -26.21
CA ALA A 259 3.11 -12.18 -25.78
C ALA A 259 2.77 -12.19 -24.26
N LEU A 260 3.61 -11.54 -23.45
CA LEU A 260 3.35 -11.34 -22.01
C LEU A 260 2.16 -10.41 -21.74
N ASP A 261 1.94 -9.38 -22.56
CA ASP A 261 0.78 -8.49 -22.48
C ASP A 261 -0.52 -9.17 -22.96
N SER A 262 -0.41 -10.25 -23.75
CA SER A 262 -1.55 -11.03 -24.26
C SER A 262 -1.77 -12.36 -23.53
N ASP A 263 -1.08 -12.56 -22.40
CA ASP A 263 -1.17 -13.73 -21.54
C ASP A 263 -0.88 -15.07 -22.27
N ASP A 264 -0.05 -15.03 -23.33
CA ASP A 264 0.24 -16.20 -24.17
C ASP A 264 1.60 -16.81 -23.81
N ILE A 265 1.61 -17.64 -22.75
CA ILE A 265 2.83 -18.29 -22.26
C ILE A 265 3.42 -19.28 -23.28
N GLU A 266 2.59 -19.94 -24.08
CA GLU A 266 3.08 -20.86 -25.12
C GLU A 266 3.80 -20.10 -26.23
N LEU A 267 3.28 -18.93 -26.63
CA LEU A 267 4.00 -18.05 -27.54
C LEU A 267 5.30 -17.51 -26.92
N VAL A 268 5.31 -17.19 -25.62
CA VAL A 268 6.56 -16.82 -24.92
C VAL A 268 7.57 -17.97 -25.01
N LYS A 269 7.17 -19.22 -24.74
CA LYS A 269 8.06 -20.39 -24.87
C LYS A 269 8.58 -20.55 -26.30
N LEU A 270 7.71 -20.50 -27.30
CA LEU A 270 8.09 -20.61 -28.70
C LEU A 270 9.10 -19.52 -29.09
N LEU A 271 8.85 -18.27 -28.67
CA LEU A 271 9.76 -17.16 -28.93
C LEU A 271 11.13 -17.35 -28.26
N LEU A 272 11.16 -17.93 -27.05
CA LEU A 272 12.41 -18.24 -26.35
C LEU A 272 13.15 -19.43 -26.97
N GLU A 273 12.45 -20.39 -27.57
CA GLU A 273 13.03 -21.54 -28.28
C GLU A 273 13.59 -21.17 -29.67
N GLU A 274 12.87 -20.31 -30.42
CA GLU A 274 13.28 -19.86 -31.75
C GLU A 274 14.28 -18.70 -31.72
N GLY A 275 14.31 -17.94 -30.62
CA GLY A 275 15.09 -16.72 -30.46
C GLY A 275 16.51 -16.92 -29.92
N HIS A 276 17.42 -16.02 -30.27
CA HIS A 276 18.75 -15.93 -29.64
C HIS A 276 18.77 -15.10 -28.34
N THR A 277 17.62 -14.69 -27.82
CA THR A 277 17.53 -13.79 -26.65
C THR A 277 16.92 -14.54 -25.49
N THR A 278 17.64 -14.62 -24.36
CA THR A 278 17.10 -15.26 -23.17
C THR A 278 16.07 -14.35 -22.49
N LEU A 279 15.23 -14.93 -21.64
CA LEU A 279 14.25 -14.18 -20.84
C LEU A 279 14.93 -13.12 -19.94
N ASN A 280 16.15 -13.40 -19.47
CA ASN A 280 16.97 -12.49 -18.67
C ASN A 280 17.53 -11.32 -19.49
N ASP A 281 18.00 -11.59 -20.71
CA ASP A 281 18.48 -10.54 -21.64
C ASP A 281 17.34 -9.61 -22.04
N ALA A 282 16.17 -10.20 -22.28
CA ALA A 282 14.94 -9.47 -22.55
C ALA A 282 14.37 -8.77 -21.32
N LYS A 283 14.91 -8.94 -20.11
CA LYS A 283 14.29 -8.46 -18.84
C LYS A 283 12.80 -8.82 -18.74
N GLY A 284 12.43 -10.00 -19.29
CA GLY A 284 11.05 -10.43 -19.39
C GLY A 284 10.40 -10.64 -18.02
N LEU A 285 11.16 -11.14 -17.05
CA LEU A 285 10.66 -11.31 -15.69
C LEU A 285 10.40 -9.97 -14.98
N HIS A 286 11.29 -8.97 -15.11
CA HIS A 286 11.02 -7.60 -14.63
C HIS A 286 9.77 -7.01 -15.28
N TYR A 287 9.61 -7.22 -16.59
CA TYR A 287 8.45 -6.74 -17.33
C TYR A 287 7.14 -7.38 -16.83
N ALA A 288 7.13 -8.71 -16.69
CA ALA A 288 5.98 -9.48 -16.21
C ALA A 288 5.57 -9.02 -14.80
N VAL A 289 6.52 -8.92 -13.88
CA VAL A 289 6.26 -8.42 -12.52
C VAL A 289 5.73 -6.98 -12.54
N ALA A 290 6.28 -6.11 -13.39
CA ALA A 290 5.85 -4.72 -13.46
C ALA A 290 4.45 -4.53 -14.08
N SER A 291 4.09 -5.35 -15.07
CA SER A 291 2.99 -5.00 -16.01
C SER A 291 1.93 -6.08 -16.20
N CYS A 292 2.24 -7.35 -15.96
CA CYS A 292 1.33 -8.48 -16.20
C CYS A 292 0.59 -8.88 -14.91
N ASP A 293 -0.32 -9.84 -15.02
CA ASP A 293 -1.02 -10.39 -13.85
C ASP A 293 -0.13 -11.32 -13.00
N SER A 294 -0.52 -11.51 -11.74
CA SER A 294 0.20 -12.38 -10.79
C SER A 294 0.28 -13.83 -11.27
N LYS A 295 -0.75 -14.30 -11.98
CA LYS A 295 -0.80 -15.65 -12.58
C LYS A 295 0.28 -15.88 -13.63
N ILE A 296 0.39 -14.99 -14.62
CA ILE A 296 1.39 -15.05 -15.69
C ILE A 296 2.79 -15.00 -15.10
N THR A 297 3.00 -14.12 -14.12
CA THR A 297 4.27 -14.00 -13.42
C THR A 297 4.64 -15.32 -12.73
N LYS A 298 3.66 -15.98 -12.11
CA LYS A 298 3.87 -17.27 -11.46
C LYS A 298 4.19 -18.37 -12.46
N GLU A 299 3.42 -18.48 -13.54
CA GLU A 299 3.68 -19.46 -14.60
C GLU A 299 5.08 -19.26 -15.20
N LEU A 300 5.50 -18.02 -15.41
CA LEU A 300 6.84 -17.68 -15.89
C LEU A 300 7.95 -18.08 -14.90
N LEU A 301 7.71 -17.94 -13.59
CA LEU A 301 8.64 -18.40 -12.55
C LEU A 301 8.70 -19.93 -12.48
N ASP A 302 7.57 -20.61 -12.63
CA ASP A 302 7.48 -22.08 -12.61
C ASP A 302 8.22 -22.73 -13.80
N LEU A 303 8.43 -22.00 -14.92
CA LEU A 303 9.27 -22.46 -16.02
C LEU A 303 10.76 -22.55 -15.66
N GLY A 304 11.23 -21.81 -14.64
CA GLY A 304 12.62 -21.83 -14.21
C GLY A 304 13.63 -21.30 -15.23
N LEU A 305 13.17 -20.55 -16.25
CA LEU A 305 14.01 -20.04 -17.35
C LEU A 305 14.68 -18.68 -17.05
N ALA A 306 14.26 -17.98 -15.99
CA ALA A 306 14.78 -16.68 -15.61
C ALA A 306 15.51 -16.72 -14.26
N ASP A 307 16.54 -15.89 -14.15
CA ASP A 307 17.22 -15.61 -12.89
C ASP A 307 16.41 -14.56 -12.12
N VAL A 308 15.86 -14.98 -10.98
CA VAL A 308 15.06 -14.16 -10.07
C VAL A 308 15.86 -12.99 -9.48
N ASN A 309 17.18 -13.15 -9.37
CA ASN A 309 18.07 -12.13 -8.82
C ASN A 309 18.70 -11.23 -9.90
N SER A 310 18.28 -11.40 -11.16
CA SER A 310 18.76 -10.54 -12.26
C SER A 310 18.40 -9.07 -12.01
N ARG A 311 19.29 -8.18 -12.46
CA ARG A 311 19.13 -6.73 -12.33
C ARG A 311 18.69 -6.10 -13.66
N ASP A 312 17.83 -5.10 -13.58
CA ASP A 312 17.46 -4.26 -14.73
C ASP A 312 18.51 -3.16 -15.00
N HIS A 313 18.24 -2.32 -16.00
CA HIS A 313 19.11 -1.21 -16.40
C HIS A 313 19.30 -0.15 -15.30
N GLN A 314 18.41 -0.12 -14.30
CA GLN A 314 18.45 0.80 -13.16
C GLN A 314 19.02 0.13 -11.90
N ASN A 315 19.57 -1.09 -12.04
CA ASN A 315 20.06 -1.95 -10.98
C ASN A 315 18.99 -2.42 -9.98
N TYR A 316 17.71 -2.45 -10.37
CA TYR A 316 16.65 -3.10 -9.58
C TYR A 316 16.64 -4.60 -9.84
N THR A 317 16.65 -5.39 -8.76
CA THR A 317 16.28 -6.81 -8.82
C THR A 317 14.77 -6.98 -9.05
N VAL A 318 14.34 -8.16 -9.49
CA VAL A 318 12.92 -8.47 -9.69
C VAL A 318 12.11 -8.25 -8.39
N LEU A 319 12.69 -8.59 -7.23
CA LEU A 319 12.05 -8.40 -5.93
C LEU A 319 11.83 -6.91 -5.59
N HIS A 320 12.74 -6.01 -6.00
CA HIS A 320 12.51 -4.57 -5.85
C HIS A 320 11.32 -4.09 -6.68
N VAL A 321 11.19 -4.57 -7.92
CA VAL A 321 10.04 -4.23 -8.78
C VAL A 321 8.73 -4.76 -8.18
N ALA A 322 8.74 -5.98 -7.63
CA ALA A 322 7.59 -6.54 -6.92
C ALA A 322 7.20 -5.71 -5.69
N ALA A 323 8.19 -5.22 -4.91
CA ALA A 323 7.94 -4.33 -3.78
C ALA A 323 7.29 -3.00 -4.21
N MET A 324 7.60 -2.50 -5.42
CA MET A 324 6.95 -1.32 -5.99
C MET A 324 5.50 -1.57 -6.40
N ARG A 325 5.20 -2.78 -6.86
CA ARG A 325 3.84 -3.20 -7.25
C ARG A 325 2.91 -3.42 -6.06
N LYS A 326 3.46 -3.71 -4.87
CA LYS A 326 2.71 -3.97 -3.62
C LYS A 326 1.78 -5.18 -3.75
N ASP A 327 2.25 -6.21 -4.45
CA ASP A 327 1.51 -7.46 -4.64
C ASP A 327 2.13 -8.59 -3.80
N PRO A 328 1.46 -9.04 -2.72
CA PRO A 328 2.01 -10.06 -1.83
C PRO A 328 2.15 -11.41 -2.53
N GLU A 329 1.33 -11.74 -3.52
CA GLU A 329 1.40 -13.03 -4.23
C GLU A 329 2.70 -13.14 -5.03
N ILE A 330 3.08 -12.06 -5.71
CA ILE A 330 4.32 -11.99 -6.50
C ILE A 330 5.53 -11.99 -5.57
N ILE A 331 5.51 -11.20 -4.49
CA ILE A 331 6.60 -11.19 -3.50
C ILE A 331 6.81 -12.59 -2.91
N MET A 332 5.72 -13.30 -2.54
CA MET A 332 5.83 -14.66 -2.03
C MET A 332 6.47 -15.60 -3.05
N SER A 333 6.01 -15.54 -4.30
CA SER A 333 6.50 -16.40 -5.39
C SER A 333 7.99 -16.19 -5.67
N LEU A 334 8.47 -14.94 -5.57
CA LEU A 334 9.89 -14.64 -5.75
C LEU A 334 10.72 -15.15 -4.57
N LEU A 335 10.24 -14.95 -3.35
CA LEU A 335 10.94 -15.40 -2.14
C LEU A 335 11.00 -16.94 -2.03
N THR A 336 9.97 -17.65 -2.49
CA THR A 336 9.99 -19.13 -2.56
C THR A 336 10.97 -19.67 -3.61
N MET A 337 11.30 -18.86 -4.62
CA MET A 337 12.34 -19.12 -5.63
C MET A 337 13.71 -18.54 -5.23
N GLU A 338 13.97 -18.39 -3.93
CA GLU A 338 15.26 -17.94 -3.37
C GLU A 338 15.70 -16.54 -3.86
N ALA A 339 14.75 -15.63 -4.07
CA ALA A 339 15.07 -14.21 -4.24
C ALA A 339 15.78 -13.65 -3.00
N ARG A 340 16.84 -12.87 -3.21
CA ARG A 340 17.63 -12.27 -2.12
C ARG A 340 17.02 -10.96 -1.64
N PRO A 341 16.43 -10.89 -0.42
CA PRO A 341 15.82 -9.67 0.11
C PRO A 341 16.82 -8.58 0.51
N LEU A 342 18.07 -8.94 0.86
CA LEU A 342 19.10 -7.99 1.29
C LEU A 342 19.84 -7.27 0.16
N GLU A 343 19.54 -7.59 -1.10
CA GLU A 343 20.08 -6.87 -2.25
C GLU A 343 19.66 -5.40 -2.21
N ILE A 344 20.59 -4.50 -2.59
CA ILE A 344 20.35 -3.06 -2.58
C ILE A 344 20.29 -2.50 -4.00
N THR A 345 19.44 -1.50 -4.17
CA THR A 345 19.36 -0.69 -5.39
C THR A 345 20.52 0.29 -5.49
N SER A 346 20.66 0.94 -6.64
CA SER A 346 21.58 2.06 -6.87
C SER A 346 21.42 3.19 -5.85
N ASP A 347 20.22 3.39 -5.33
CA ASP A 347 19.89 4.36 -4.27
C ASP A 347 20.20 3.85 -2.85
N GLY A 348 20.80 2.66 -2.71
CA GLY A 348 21.16 2.04 -1.43
C GLY A 348 19.96 1.55 -0.62
N ARG A 349 18.87 1.16 -1.28
CA ARG A 349 17.63 0.69 -0.63
C ARG A 349 17.37 -0.78 -0.87
N THR A 350 16.92 -1.50 0.14
CA THR A 350 16.39 -2.88 0.02
C THR A 350 14.94 -2.89 -0.45
N ALA A 351 14.44 -4.05 -0.86
CA ALA A 351 13.03 -4.24 -1.21
C ALA A 351 12.08 -3.85 -0.06
N LEU A 352 12.43 -4.18 1.19
CA LEU A 352 11.65 -3.78 2.38
C LEU A 352 11.54 -2.27 2.50
N GLN A 353 12.67 -1.55 2.34
CA GLN A 353 12.68 -0.09 2.45
C GLN A 353 11.86 0.57 1.34
N ILE A 354 11.89 0.03 0.12
CA ILE A 354 11.01 0.51 -0.97
C ILE A 354 9.55 0.33 -0.60
N SER A 355 9.16 -0.86 -0.12
CA SER A 355 7.78 -1.14 0.27
C SER A 355 7.30 -0.21 1.40
N LYS A 356 8.12 0.00 2.43
CA LYS A 356 7.83 0.94 3.53
C LYS A 356 7.70 2.39 3.05
N ARG A 357 8.54 2.84 2.11
CA ARG A 357 8.50 4.21 1.56
C ARG A 357 7.30 4.49 0.67
N LEU A 358 6.76 3.46 0.02
CA LEU A 358 5.59 3.58 -0.84
C LEU A 358 4.27 3.41 -0.07
N THR A 359 4.32 3.05 1.21
CA THR A 359 3.13 2.80 2.02
C THR A 359 2.84 3.98 2.94
N ARG A 360 1.59 4.45 2.98
CA ARG A 360 1.16 5.50 3.92
C ARG A 360 1.17 4.95 5.34
N SER A 361 1.68 5.71 6.30
CA SER A 361 1.71 5.29 7.70
C SER A 361 0.32 4.94 8.22
N THR A 362 -0.71 5.74 7.91
CA THR A 362 -2.09 5.46 8.33
C THR A 362 -2.64 4.14 7.81
N ASP A 363 -2.27 3.73 6.59
CA ASP A 363 -2.75 2.48 6.01
C ASP A 363 -2.06 1.27 6.63
N TYR A 364 -0.77 1.40 6.95
CA TYR A 364 0.00 0.34 7.59
C TYR A 364 -0.49 0.01 9.00
N TYR A 365 -0.80 1.04 9.79
CA TYR A 365 -1.22 0.87 11.19
C TYR A 365 -2.72 0.76 11.39
N ARG A 366 -3.51 0.76 10.31
CA ARG A 366 -4.95 0.53 10.39
C ARG A 366 -5.20 -0.86 10.98
N SER A 367 -6.01 -0.95 12.03
CA SER A 367 -6.44 -2.24 12.57
C SER A 367 -7.24 -3.01 11.54
N THR A 368 -6.87 -4.27 11.33
CA THR A 368 -7.68 -5.24 10.61
C THR A 368 -8.67 -5.85 11.60
N GLU A 369 -9.96 -5.83 11.28
CA GLU A 369 -10.94 -6.57 12.09
C GLU A 369 -10.92 -8.05 11.71
N GLN A 370 -11.34 -8.92 12.63
CA GLN A 370 -11.37 -10.36 12.40
C GLN A 370 -12.17 -10.71 11.13
N GLY A 371 -11.55 -11.51 10.24
CA GLY A 371 -12.17 -11.95 8.99
C GLY A 371 -12.25 -10.89 7.89
N LYS A 372 -11.77 -9.65 8.12
CA LYS A 372 -11.60 -8.66 7.05
C LYS A 372 -10.24 -8.84 6.35
N PRO A 373 -10.15 -8.53 5.04
CA PRO A 373 -8.90 -8.63 4.31
C PRO A 373 -7.88 -7.63 4.85
N SER A 374 -6.66 -8.11 5.11
CA SER A 374 -5.53 -7.25 5.47
C SER A 374 -5.08 -6.40 4.29
N PRO A 375 -4.63 -5.14 4.51
CA PRO A 375 -4.07 -4.32 3.45
C PRO A 375 -2.88 -5.02 2.77
N ARG A 376 -2.87 -5.04 1.44
CA ARG A 376 -1.83 -5.74 0.66
C ARG A 376 -0.43 -5.21 0.95
N GLU A 377 -0.30 -3.89 1.07
CA GLU A 377 0.95 -3.20 1.39
C GLU A 377 1.55 -3.68 2.71
N ARG A 378 0.69 -3.87 3.72
CA ARG A 378 1.11 -4.34 5.03
C ARG A 378 1.68 -5.75 4.94
N LEU A 379 0.99 -6.65 4.24
CA LEU A 379 1.47 -8.02 4.01
C LEU A 379 2.82 -8.03 3.27
N CYS A 380 2.98 -7.19 2.26
CA CYS A 380 4.27 -7.05 1.55
C CYS A 380 5.41 -6.68 2.51
N ILE A 381 5.18 -5.70 3.39
CA ILE A 381 6.18 -5.27 4.39
C ILE A 381 6.48 -6.39 5.38
N GLU A 382 5.46 -7.05 5.92
CA GLU A 382 5.63 -8.15 6.89
C GLU A 382 6.43 -9.31 6.28
N MET A 383 6.11 -9.71 5.05
CA MET A 383 6.81 -10.79 4.35
C MET A 383 8.27 -10.44 4.04
N LEU A 384 8.54 -9.24 3.52
CA LEU A 384 9.91 -8.79 3.22
C LEU A 384 10.73 -8.64 4.51
N GLN A 385 10.13 -8.10 5.57
CA GLN A 385 10.78 -7.99 6.87
C GLN A 385 11.12 -9.37 7.43
N ARG A 386 10.22 -10.35 7.25
CA ARG A 386 10.47 -11.72 7.67
C ARG A 386 11.59 -12.36 6.86
N ALA A 387 11.61 -12.17 5.55
CA ALA A 387 12.66 -12.70 4.67
C ALA A 387 14.04 -12.14 5.02
N GLU A 388 14.16 -10.83 5.27
CA GLU A 388 15.43 -10.22 5.74
C GLU A 388 15.88 -10.82 7.09
N MET A 389 14.95 -11.07 8.01
CA MET A 389 15.28 -11.69 9.31
C MET A 389 15.77 -13.14 9.17
N ILE A 390 15.24 -13.92 8.23
CA ILE A 390 15.63 -15.32 8.01
C ILE A 390 17.04 -15.43 7.41
N GLU A 391 17.40 -14.56 6.46
CA GLU A 391 18.79 -14.53 5.95
C GLU A 391 19.79 -14.20 7.07
N THR A 392 19.36 -13.46 8.10
CA THR A 392 20.21 -13.15 9.26
C THR A 392 20.21 -14.21 10.36
N PHE A 393 19.20 -15.10 10.42
CA PHE A 393 19.03 -16.10 11.46
C PHE A 393 18.46 -17.42 10.89
N THR A 394 19.19 -18.52 11.01
CA THR A 394 18.69 -19.89 10.78
C THR A 394 17.70 -20.28 11.87
N GLU A 395 16.47 -19.79 11.79
CA GLU A 395 15.36 -20.23 12.63
C GLU A 395 14.76 -21.52 12.09
N VAL A 396 14.82 -22.58 12.90
CA VAL A 396 14.12 -23.83 12.62
C VAL A 396 12.64 -23.62 12.91
N THR A 397 11.81 -23.49 11.88
CA THR A 397 10.36 -23.56 12.03
C THR A 397 10.00 -24.98 12.47
N SER A 398 9.63 -25.17 13.74
CA SER A 398 9.16 -26.45 14.27
C SER A 398 7.84 -26.81 13.59
N VAL A 399 7.86 -27.83 12.72
CA VAL A 399 6.68 -28.36 12.05
C VAL A 399 5.74 -28.99 13.09
N PRO A 400 4.41 -28.74 13.05
CA PRO A 400 3.46 -29.36 13.97
C PRO A 400 3.55 -30.89 13.91
N VAL A 401 3.45 -31.55 15.06
CA VAL A 401 3.59 -33.01 15.19
C VAL A 401 2.55 -33.72 14.32
N GLU A 402 1.34 -33.16 14.18
CA GLU A 402 0.27 -33.73 13.35
C GLU A 402 0.60 -33.71 11.85
N MET A 403 1.49 -32.83 11.37
CA MET A 403 1.98 -32.85 9.98
C MET A 403 2.97 -33.99 9.71
N THR A 404 3.49 -34.63 10.77
CA THR A 404 4.39 -35.78 10.70
C THR A 404 3.69 -37.11 10.93
N SER A 405 2.35 -37.13 11.03
CA SER A 405 1.62 -38.37 11.24
C SER A 405 1.76 -39.34 10.07
N ASP A 406 1.92 -40.63 10.38
CA ASP A 406 1.99 -41.71 9.39
C ASP A 406 0.60 -42.02 8.77
N ASN A 407 -0.49 -41.58 9.42
CA ASN A 407 -1.84 -41.75 8.91
C ASN A 407 -2.20 -40.62 7.93
N LEU A 408 -2.05 -40.90 6.64
CA LEU A 408 -2.33 -39.96 5.55
C LEU A 408 -3.76 -39.39 5.57
N HIS A 409 -4.74 -40.14 6.07
CA HIS A 409 -6.13 -39.67 6.14
C HIS A 409 -6.33 -38.62 7.24
N GLU A 410 -5.80 -38.89 8.43
CA GLU A 410 -5.83 -37.93 9.55
C GLU A 410 -5.03 -36.67 9.23
N LYS A 411 -3.86 -36.85 8.58
CA LYS A 411 -3.04 -35.73 8.09
C LYS A 411 -3.81 -34.85 7.10
N LEU A 412 -4.51 -35.43 6.13
CA LEU A 412 -5.32 -34.68 5.18
C LEU A 412 -6.45 -33.91 5.87
N LEU A 413 -7.14 -34.53 6.84
CA LEU A 413 -8.21 -33.88 7.59
C LEU A 413 -7.72 -32.72 8.45
N TYR A 414 -6.58 -32.90 9.13
CA TYR A 414 -5.93 -31.85 9.89
C TYR A 414 -5.56 -30.67 9.00
N LEU A 415 -4.94 -30.95 7.85
CA LEU A 415 -4.52 -29.95 6.89
C LEU A 415 -5.71 -29.14 6.32
N GLU A 416 -6.81 -29.80 5.93
CA GLU A 416 -8.03 -29.13 5.47
C GLU A 416 -8.63 -28.25 6.57
N SER A 417 -8.72 -28.77 7.80
CA SER A 417 -9.26 -28.02 8.94
C SER A 417 -8.43 -26.78 9.26
N ARG A 418 -7.10 -26.91 9.17
CA ARG A 418 -6.14 -25.83 9.40
C ARG A 418 -6.23 -24.74 8.33
N VAL A 419 -6.22 -25.12 7.06
CA VAL A 419 -6.32 -24.16 5.95
C VAL A 419 -7.69 -23.49 5.94
N TRP A 420 -8.76 -24.23 6.22
CA TRP A 420 -10.11 -23.67 6.36
C TRP A 420 -10.19 -22.61 7.47
N LEU A 421 -9.57 -22.87 8.63
CA LEU A 421 -9.52 -21.90 9.72
C LEU A 421 -8.70 -20.67 9.33
N ALA A 422 -7.58 -20.87 8.61
CA ALA A 422 -6.75 -19.78 8.09
C ALA A 422 -7.54 -18.88 7.13
N GLU A 423 -8.28 -19.45 6.17
CA GLU A 423 -9.12 -18.69 5.23
C GLU A 423 -10.16 -17.81 5.93
N ARG A 424 -10.68 -18.27 7.06
CA ARG A 424 -11.76 -17.59 7.79
C ARG A 424 -11.25 -16.52 8.74
N LEU A 425 -10.10 -16.76 9.38
CA LEU A 425 -9.52 -15.80 10.33
C LEU A 425 -8.64 -14.78 9.61
N PHE A 426 -7.86 -15.21 8.62
CA PHE A 426 -6.82 -14.44 7.93
C PHE A 426 -6.95 -14.63 6.40
N PRO A 427 -8.03 -14.11 5.79
CA PRO A 427 -8.40 -14.46 4.41
C PRO A 427 -7.33 -14.10 3.38
N THR A 428 -6.66 -12.96 3.57
CA THR A 428 -5.64 -12.47 2.62
C THR A 428 -4.33 -13.23 2.72
N GLU A 429 -3.92 -13.58 3.93
CA GLU A 429 -2.72 -14.33 4.27
C GLU A 429 -2.86 -15.77 3.78
N ALA A 430 -4.00 -16.39 4.09
CA ALA A 430 -4.33 -17.74 3.62
C ALA A 430 -4.40 -17.77 2.09
N LYS A 431 -5.09 -16.81 1.46
CA LYS A 431 -5.18 -16.74 0.00
C LYS A 431 -3.82 -16.59 -0.67
N ALA A 432 -2.94 -15.73 -0.14
CA ALA A 432 -1.58 -15.58 -0.67
C ALA A 432 -0.80 -16.91 -0.61
N ALA A 433 -0.86 -17.63 0.51
CA ALA A 433 -0.21 -18.93 0.68
C ALA A 433 -0.81 -20.02 -0.22
N MET A 434 -2.14 -20.09 -0.30
CA MET A 434 -2.88 -21.06 -1.13
C MET A 434 -2.61 -20.86 -2.62
N ASN A 435 -2.62 -19.60 -3.07
CA ASN A 435 -2.32 -19.24 -4.45
C ASN A 435 -0.88 -19.64 -4.81
N ASN A 436 0.08 -19.47 -3.89
CA ASN A 436 1.46 -19.93 -4.12
C ASN A 436 1.57 -21.46 -4.16
N ALA A 437 0.79 -22.16 -3.34
CA ALA A 437 0.80 -23.61 -3.25
C ALA A 437 -0.04 -24.35 -4.32
N ASN A 438 -0.75 -23.64 -5.21
CA ASN A 438 -1.64 -24.21 -6.23
C ASN A 438 -2.80 -25.04 -5.64
N VAL A 439 -3.32 -24.62 -4.49
CA VAL A 439 -4.45 -25.30 -3.82
C VAL A 439 -5.73 -25.30 -4.69
N ASP A 440 -6.06 -24.22 -5.38
CA ASP A 440 -7.32 -24.13 -6.13
C ASP A 440 -7.38 -25.05 -7.36
N GLY A 441 -6.22 -25.55 -7.84
CA GLY A 441 -6.15 -26.57 -8.88
C GLY A 441 -6.43 -28.00 -8.39
N THR A 442 -6.64 -28.18 -7.08
CA THR A 442 -6.88 -29.49 -6.45
C THR A 442 -8.34 -29.66 -6.04
N LEU A 443 -8.89 -30.88 -6.17
CA LEU A 443 -10.29 -31.16 -5.83
C LEU A 443 -10.51 -31.03 -4.32
N LYS A 444 -11.43 -30.14 -3.91
CA LYS A 444 -11.88 -30.05 -2.51
C LYS A 444 -12.59 -31.34 -2.12
N VAL A 445 -12.09 -32.01 -1.09
CA VAL A 445 -12.78 -33.18 -0.53
C VAL A 445 -14.06 -32.69 0.14
N HIS A 446 -15.23 -33.04 -0.43
CA HIS A 446 -16.51 -32.56 0.08
C HIS A 446 -16.76 -33.02 1.52
N SER A 447 -17.06 -32.05 2.39
CA SER A 447 -17.41 -32.22 3.82
C SER A 447 -18.61 -33.15 4.10
N SER A 448 -19.31 -33.67 3.10
CA SER A 448 -20.36 -34.70 3.29
C SER A 448 -19.79 -36.05 3.71
N CYS A 449 -18.48 -36.29 3.57
CA CYS A 449 -17.80 -37.43 4.20
C CYS A 449 -17.52 -37.21 5.71
N LEU A 450 -17.56 -35.97 6.20
CA LEU A 450 -17.16 -35.63 7.58
C LEU A 450 -18.30 -35.70 8.60
N THR A 451 -19.56 -35.63 8.17
CA THR A 451 -20.73 -35.72 9.07
C THR A 451 -21.19 -37.15 9.35
N HIS A 452 -20.73 -38.15 8.58
CA HIS A 452 -21.21 -39.53 8.70
C HIS A 452 -20.36 -40.45 9.60
N LEU A 453 -19.24 -39.99 10.14
CA LEU A 453 -18.39 -40.79 11.04
C LEU A 453 -18.75 -40.64 12.53
N CYS A 454 -19.59 -39.67 12.90
CA CYS A 454 -20.10 -39.50 14.27
C CYS A 454 -21.46 -40.18 14.52
N ALA A 455 -22.10 -40.77 13.50
CA ALA A 455 -23.36 -41.48 13.66
C ALA A 455 -23.07 -42.99 13.74
N GLY A 456 -23.05 -43.52 14.96
CA GLY A 456 -22.87 -44.94 15.24
C GLY A 456 -23.89 -45.79 14.50
N ASN A 457 -23.50 -46.37 13.36
CA ASN A 457 -24.19 -47.48 12.74
C ASN A 457 -23.18 -48.42 12.11
N LYS A 458 -23.24 -49.68 12.57
CA LYS A 458 -22.40 -50.80 12.16
C LYS A 458 -22.40 -50.94 10.63
N ARG A 459 -21.29 -50.61 9.97
CA ARG A 459 -21.01 -51.05 8.59
C ARG A 459 -20.06 -52.23 8.62
N SER A 460 -20.20 -53.09 7.61
CA SER A 460 -19.36 -54.28 7.44
C SER A 460 -17.90 -53.87 7.28
N ALA A 461 -16.97 -54.69 7.79
CA ALA A 461 -15.53 -54.45 7.71
C ALA A 461 -15.03 -54.31 6.27
N GLU A 462 -15.74 -54.88 5.29
CA GLU A 462 -15.39 -54.85 3.88
C GLU A 462 -15.69 -53.49 3.22
N ASP A 463 -16.73 -52.77 3.66
CA ASP A 463 -17.06 -51.43 3.14
C ASP A 463 -16.15 -50.33 3.71
N VAL A 464 -15.68 -50.52 4.94
CA VAL A 464 -14.70 -49.62 5.59
C VAL A 464 -13.33 -49.79 4.94
N VAL A 465 -12.88 -51.03 4.72
CA VAL A 465 -11.57 -51.33 4.09
C VAL A 465 -11.53 -50.89 2.62
N LYS A 466 -12.64 -51.00 1.88
CA LYS A 466 -12.71 -50.60 0.47
C LYS A 466 -12.76 -49.08 0.27
N ALA A 467 -13.28 -48.34 1.25
CA ALA A 467 -13.19 -46.87 1.32
C ALA A 467 -11.83 -46.39 1.89
N SER A 468 -11.17 -47.19 2.74
CA SER A 468 -9.90 -46.84 3.39
C SER A 468 -8.67 -46.97 2.49
N PHE A 469 -8.75 -47.67 1.35
CA PHE A 469 -7.56 -48.08 0.57
C PHE A 469 -7.49 -47.58 -0.88
N ARG A 470 -8.18 -46.50 -1.23
CA ARG A 470 -7.85 -45.76 -2.46
C ARG A 470 -7.70 -44.28 -2.16
N MET A 471 -6.57 -43.88 -1.57
CA MET A 471 -6.11 -42.52 -1.81
C MET A 471 -5.84 -42.40 -3.30
N THR A 472 -6.67 -41.61 -3.98
CA THR A 472 -6.46 -41.27 -5.38
C THR A 472 -5.20 -40.41 -5.49
N GLU A 473 -4.55 -40.43 -6.64
CA GLU A 473 -3.46 -39.51 -7.00
C GLU A 473 -3.84 -38.04 -6.70
N GLU A 474 -5.12 -37.71 -6.89
CA GLU A 474 -5.73 -36.42 -6.56
C GLU A 474 -5.68 -36.08 -5.05
N ASN A 475 -5.82 -37.07 -4.16
CA ASN A 475 -5.73 -36.83 -2.72
C ASN A 475 -4.28 -36.58 -2.26
N LEU A 476 -3.30 -37.19 -2.93
CA LEU A 476 -1.88 -36.95 -2.66
C LEU A 476 -1.48 -35.54 -3.13
N SER A 477 -1.87 -35.14 -4.34
CA SER A 477 -1.59 -33.79 -4.85
C SER A 477 -2.28 -32.71 -4.01
N ARG A 478 -3.52 -32.97 -3.54
CA ARG A 478 -4.23 -32.10 -2.59
C ARG A 478 -3.47 -31.96 -1.27
N MET A 479 -3.02 -33.08 -0.70
CA MET A 479 -2.27 -33.10 0.56
C MET A 479 -0.93 -32.38 0.44
N GLU A 480 -0.20 -32.53 -0.67
CA GLU A 480 1.03 -31.80 -0.95
C GLU A 480 0.79 -30.29 -1.04
N ALA A 481 -0.25 -29.86 -1.77
CA ALA A 481 -0.63 -28.45 -1.89
C ALA A 481 -1.02 -27.85 -0.53
N LEU A 482 -1.80 -28.58 0.28
CA LEU A 482 -2.15 -28.14 1.64
C LEU A 482 -0.94 -28.07 2.56
N THR A 483 -0.05 -29.07 2.51
CA THR A 483 1.18 -29.09 3.31
C THR A 483 2.05 -27.88 2.97
N LYS A 484 2.24 -27.61 1.67
CA LYS A 484 2.97 -26.43 1.18
C LYS A 484 2.31 -25.12 1.63
N THR A 485 0.98 -25.04 1.58
CA THR A 485 0.22 -23.86 2.07
C THR A 485 0.52 -23.58 3.55
N VAL A 486 0.46 -24.62 4.39
CA VAL A 486 0.72 -24.51 5.82
C VAL A 486 2.16 -24.09 6.08
N GLN A 487 3.13 -24.68 5.39
CA GLN A 487 4.55 -24.29 5.50
C GLN A 487 4.78 -22.83 5.13
N LEU A 488 4.17 -22.35 4.03
CA LEU A 488 4.26 -20.95 3.64
C LEU A 488 3.63 -20.02 4.67
N GLY A 489 2.46 -20.39 5.21
CA GLY A 489 1.79 -19.66 6.29
C GLY A 489 2.65 -19.57 7.55
N MET A 490 3.28 -20.68 7.96
CA MET A 490 4.20 -20.71 9.10
C MET A 490 5.44 -19.83 8.87
N HIS A 491 5.97 -19.84 7.64
CA HIS A 491 7.21 -19.16 7.29
C HIS A 491 7.01 -17.64 7.21
N PHE A 492 6.02 -17.19 6.44
CA PHE A 492 5.76 -15.77 6.16
C PHE A 492 4.79 -15.12 7.15
N PHE A 493 3.87 -15.89 7.76
CA PHE A 493 2.83 -15.39 8.67
C PHE A 493 2.82 -16.14 10.02
N PRO A 494 3.94 -16.14 10.77
CA PRO A 494 4.06 -16.92 12.01
C PRO A 494 3.04 -16.50 13.09
N ARG A 495 2.60 -15.23 13.10
CA ARG A 495 1.54 -14.76 13.99
C ARG A 495 0.22 -15.47 13.73
N CYS A 496 -0.19 -15.53 12.47
CA CYS A 496 -1.40 -16.24 12.04
C CYS A 496 -1.30 -17.73 12.36
N SER A 497 -0.15 -18.34 12.07
CA SER A 497 0.10 -19.74 12.37
C SER A 497 -0.03 -20.04 13.85
N LYS A 498 0.59 -19.26 14.74
CA LYS A 498 0.50 -19.46 16.20
C LYS A 498 -0.93 -19.45 16.72
N VAL A 499 -1.76 -18.52 16.23
CA VAL A 499 -3.19 -18.46 16.59
C VAL A 499 -3.90 -19.75 16.14
N ILE A 500 -3.64 -20.20 14.91
CA ILE A 500 -4.22 -21.43 14.37
C ILE A 500 -3.72 -22.67 15.12
N ASP A 501 -2.42 -22.75 15.41
CA ASP A 501 -1.79 -23.82 16.18
C ASP A 501 -2.44 -23.96 17.56
N LYS A 502 -2.70 -22.84 18.25
CA LYS A 502 -3.37 -22.85 19.55
C LYS A 502 -4.82 -23.33 19.44
N ILE A 503 -5.57 -22.88 18.43
CA ILE A 503 -6.95 -23.30 18.21
C ILE A 503 -7.05 -24.80 17.87
N LEU A 504 -6.06 -25.36 17.17
CA LEU A 504 -6.05 -26.77 16.77
C LEU A 504 -5.39 -27.70 17.79
N GLY A 505 -4.41 -27.21 18.55
CA GLY A 505 -3.72 -27.94 19.62
C GLY A 505 -4.57 -28.10 20.88
N ASP A 506 -5.59 -27.26 21.05
CA ASP A 506 -6.66 -27.46 22.03
C ASP A 506 -7.64 -28.52 21.48
N ASP A 507 -7.24 -29.77 21.63
CA ASP A 507 -7.86 -30.98 21.12
C ASP A 507 -9.40 -31.00 21.20
N LEU A 508 -10.05 -31.18 20.03
CA LEU A 508 -11.39 -31.78 19.93
C LEU A 508 -11.44 -33.18 20.57
N SER A 509 -10.29 -33.77 20.89
CA SER A 509 -10.13 -35.06 21.59
C SER A 509 -10.32 -34.94 23.12
N GLU A 510 -10.01 -33.79 23.76
CA GLU A 510 -10.23 -33.56 25.21
C GLU A 510 -11.70 -33.36 25.58
N LEU A 511 -12.59 -33.23 24.59
CA LEU A 511 -14.04 -33.17 24.82
C LEU A 511 -14.68 -34.55 25.01
N SER A 512 -13.94 -35.64 24.82
CA SER A 512 -14.51 -37.00 24.87
C SER A 512 -13.96 -37.90 25.98
N ILE A 513 -12.86 -37.55 26.67
CA ILE A 513 -12.32 -38.39 27.74
C ILE A 513 -11.77 -37.53 28.88
N VAL A 514 -12.60 -37.34 29.92
CA VAL A 514 -12.33 -37.10 31.35
C VAL A 514 -13.42 -36.17 31.91
N GLU A 515 -14.26 -36.73 32.78
CA GLU A 515 -15.40 -36.11 33.46
C GLU A 515 -15.05 -34.95 34.43
N HIS A 516 -13.88 -34.31 34.34
CA HIS A 516 -13.46 -33.26 35.27
C HIS A 516 -12.70 -32.09 34.62
N ILE A 517 -13.35 -31.38 33.70
CA ILE A 517 -12.92 -30.02 33.35
C ILE A 517 -14.00 -29.05 33.82
N ASN A 518 -13.65 -28.16 34.74
CA ASN A 518 -14.51 -27.09 35.27
C ASN A 518 -14.94 -26.14 34.12
N THR A 519 -16.21 -25.75 34.09
CA THR A 519 -16.75 -24.78 33.13
C THR A 519 -16.02 -23.43 33.16
N GLU A 520 -15.42 -23.07 34.30
CA GLU A 520 -14.67 -21.83 34.46
C GLU A 520 -13.29 -21.88 33.76
N GLU A 521 -12.61 -23.03 33.74
CA GLU A 521 -11.36 -23.19 32.98
C GLU A 521 -11.63 -23.11 31.47
N ARG A 522 -12.75 -23.67 30.99
CA ARG A 522 -13.16 -23.52 29.58
C ARG A 522 -13.46 -22.07 29.21
N LYS A 523 -14.12 -21.32 30.10
CA LYS A 523 -14.37 -19.89 29.88
C LYS A 523 -13.08 -19.08 29.88
N ASN A 524 -12.19 -19.32 30.83
CA ASN A 524 -10.90 -18.63 30.93
C ASN A 524 -10.01 -18.90 29.71
N ARG A 525 -10.02 -20.14 29.20
CA ARG A 525 -9.29 -20.50 27.97
C ARG A 525 -9.92 -19.89 26.72
N TYR A 526 -11.25 -19.86 26.62
CA TYR A 526 -11.94 -19.16 25.53
C TYR A 526 -11.65 -17.65 25.53
N THR A 527 -11.61 -17.01 26.70
CA THR A 527 -11.20 -15.60 26.82
C THR A 527 -9.74 -15.39 26.44
N GLU A 528 -8.84 -16.31 26.78
CA GLU A 528 -7.42 -16.25 26.40
C GLU A 528 -7.23 -16.36 24.88
N ILE A 529 -7.94 -17.27 24.21
CA ILE A 529 -7.93 -17.38 22.74
C ILE A 529 -8.49 -16.11 22.10
N LEU A 530 -9.60 -15.57 22.61
CA LEU A 530 -10.16 -14.32 22.11
C LEU A 530 -9.21 -13.12 22.32
N GLU A 531 -8.51 -13.06 23.45
CA GLU A 531 -7.50 -12.03 23.72
C GLU A 531 -6.32 -12.15 22.76
N GLU A 532 -5.83 -13.35 22.45
CA GLU A 532 -4.76 -13.54 21.47
C GLU A 532 -5.18 -13.26 20.04
N ILE A 533 -6.40 -13.66 19.65
CA ILE A 533 -7.00 -13.25 18.37
C ILE A 533 -7.01 -11.73 18.30
N ASN A 534 -7.54 -11.05 19.32
CA ASN A 534 -7.60 -9.60 19.36
C ASN A 534 -6.21 -8.95 19.36
N ASN A 535 -5.24 -9.52 20.07
CA ASN A 535 -3.84 -9.07 20.05
C ASN A 535 -3.23 -9.22 18.66
N ALA A 536 -3.47 -10.33 17.96
CA ALA A 536 -3.01 -10.55 16.59
C ALA A 536 -3.58 -9.51 15.60
N PHE A 537 -4.71 -8.88 15.90
CA PHE A 537 -5.29 -7.80 15.09
C PHE A 537 -4.88 -6.38 15.54
N THR A 538 -4.54 -6.19 16.81
CA THR A 538 -4.35 -4.86 17.43
C THR A 538 -2.91 -4.50 17.77
N GLN A 539 -1.98 -5.45 17.83
CA GLN A 539 -0.59 -5.25 18.27
C GLN A 539 0.09 -4.08 17.52
N ASP A 540 -0.16 -3.93 16.22
CA ASP A 540 0.49 -2.91 15.39
C ASP A 540 -0.13 -1.52 15.55
N LYS A 541 -1.43 -1.43 15.86
CA LYS A 541 -2.09 -0.16 16.23
C LYS A 541 -1.47 0.41 17.50
N THR A 542 -1.17 -0.44 18.50
CA THR A 542 -0.53 0.04 19.73
C THR A 542 0.88 0.58 19.51
N ALA A 543 1.60 0.06 18.51
CA ALA A 543 2.91 0.59 18.10
C ALA A 543 2.77 1.97 17.43
N PHE A 544 1.73 2.18 16.63
CA PHE A 544 1.39 3.49 16.06
C PHE A 544 1.01 4.52 17.11
N ASP A 545 0.12 4.17 18.04
CA ASP A 545 -0.30 5.09 19.09
C ASP A 545 0.89 5.49 19.97
N ARG A 546 1.87 4.59 20.16
CA ARG A 546 3.16 4.89 20.80
C ARG A 546 4.06 5.80 19.96
N SER A 547 4.14 5.62 18.64
CA SER A 547 4.95 6.50 17.78
C SER A 547 4.34 7.90 17.63
N VAL A 548 3.01 8.01 17.61
CA VAL A 548 2.25 9.28 17.64
C VAL A 548 2.39 10.00 19.00
N SER A 549 2.42 9.27 20.11
CA SER A 549 2.62 9.85 21.46
C SER A 549 4.09 10.19 21.78
N CYS A 550 5.06 9.48 21.23
CA CYS A 550 6.48 9.82 21.35
C CYS A 550 6.86 11.07 20.52
N SER A 551 6.17 11.33 19.41
CA SER A 551 6.40 12.52 18.57
C SER A 551 5.73 13.79 19.11
N THR A 552 4.81 13.69 20.07
CA THR A 552 4.21 14.84 20.79
C THR A 552 4.96 15.25 22.05
N SER A 553 5.94 14.47 22.50
CA SER A 553 6.68 14.71 23.76
C SER A 553 8.08 15.30 23.59
N SER A 554 8.58 15.49 22.36
CA SER A 554 9.89 16.10 22.07
C SER A 554 9.82 17.63 21.86
N SER A 555 9.07 18.33 22.70
CA SER A 555 9.17 19.79 22.81
C SER A 555 9.10 20.24 24.27
N LYS A 556 10.06 19.79 25.09
CA LYS A 556 10.41 20.47 26.35
C LYS A 556 11.86 20.90 26.30
N SER A 557 12.03 22.20 26.16
CA SER A 557 13.26 22.98 26.28
C SER A 557 14.16 22.46 27.41
N ALA A 558 15.36 22.00 27.06
CA ALA A 558 16.45 21.78 27.99
C ALA A 558 16.97 23.15 28.45
N ARG A 559 16.39 23.68 29.54
CA ARG A 559 16.91 24.86 30.24
C ARG A 559 18.19 24.46 30.97
N ALA A 560 19.34 24.70 30.33
CA ALA A 560 20.65 24.51 30.92
C ALA A 560 20.83 25.41 32.16
N VAL A 561 20.91 24.78 33.34
CA VAL A 561 21.33 25.42 34.58
C VAL A 561 22.86 25.60 34.50
N ARG A 562 23.31 26.83 34.25
CA ARG A 562 24.72 27.21 34.44
C ARG A 562 24.97 27.47 35.92
N SER A 563 25.67 26.55 36.58
CA SER A 563 26.31 26.78 37.87
C SER A 563 27.51 27.72 37.68
N LYS A 564 27.46 28.91 38.30
CA LYS A 564 28.63 29.77 38.46
C LYS A 564 29.51 29.19 39.58
N ALA A 565 30.65 28.59 39.21
CA ALA A 565 31.75 28.37 40.12
C ALA A 565 32.56 29.67 40.21
N ALA A 566 32.54 30.32 41.38
CA ALA A 566 33.46 31.40 41.72
C ALA A 566 34.75 30.79 42.27
N ARG A 567 35.90 31.13 41.66
CA ARG A 567 37.22 31.01 42.27
C ARG A 567 38.08 32.20 41.86
N LYS A 568 38.39 33.00 42.88
CA LYS A 568 39.35 34.11 42.99
C LYS A 568 39.02 35.40 42.25
#